data_AF-A0A6G0VU62-F1
#
_entry.id   AF-A0A6G0VU62-F1
#
_cell.length_a   1.000
_cell.length_b   1.000
_cell.length_c   1.000
_cell.angle_alpha   90.00
_cell.angle_beta   90.00
_cell.angle_gamma   90.00
#
_symmetry.space_group_name_H-M   'P 1'
#
loop_
_entity.id
_entity.type
_entity.pdbx_description
1 polymer ?
#
loop_
_entity_poly.entity_id
_entity_poly.type
_entity_poly.pdbx_seq_one_letter_code
_entity_poly.pdbx_strand_id
1 'polypeptide(L)'
;MSLTPSSVALNTRSQSQKSPSTSDIMKEINSLSTSQSSQFSELKTLPILDAQHTYYDFKNVNYERIIHRLESIDCYIALDSRSADLSADFLQKSLIDCIRECVPLQNFRNSTFPIWVSSKLKKLLVMKKQSHKQYKMLDGHNRYSIFYQLRAQCKYESKCRYSHYLRNLQNRLCVDPKSFWKFVRSKCGVSTMPDEVHLGESKASSDQIASLFASHFSSVYGDSRFTYNDLSDEFTNNQFSHLPSNLSKSIDEVK
;
A
#
# COMPACT_ATOMS: atom_id res chain seq x y z
N MET A 1 40.29 -65.78 -39.70
CA MET A 1 40.01 -64.87 -40.82
C MET A 1 40.25 -63.45 -40.34
N SER A 2 41.36 -62.90 -40.82
CA SER A 2 41.87 -61.55 -40.56
C SER A 2 41.18 -60.52 -41.45
N LEU A 3 40.65 -59.45 -40.87
CA LEU A 3 40.41 -58.19 -41.59
C LEU A 3 40.83 -57.00 -40.73
N THR A 4 41.64 -56.17 -41.36
CA THR A 4 42.37 -54.99 -40.91
C THR A 4 41.48 -53.74 -40.80
N PRO A 5 41.96 -52.68 -40.12
CA PRO A 5 41.15 -51.52 -39.74
C PRO A 5 41.11 -50.43 -40.83
N SER A 6 39.96 -49.76 -40.97
CA SER A 6 39.79 -48.58 -41.83
C SER A 6 39.91 -47.29 -41.03
N SER A 7 40.85 -46.46 -41.46
CA SER A 7 41.17 -45.12 -40.98
C SER A 7 39.99 -44.15 -41.13
N VAL A 8 39.71 -43.36 -40.10
CA VAL A 8 38.84 -42.17 -40.19
C VAL A 8 39.64 -40.96 -39.72
N ALA A 9 39.83 -40.01 -40.64
CA ALA A 9 40.58 -38.78 -40.46
C ALA A 9 39.86 -37.78 -39.54
N LEU A 10 40.61 -37.20 -38.61
CA LEU A 10 40.27 -36.00 -37.85
C LEU A 10 40.23 -34.79 -38.80
N ASN A 11 39.08 -34.13 -38.89
CA ASN A 11 38.95 -32.85 -39.60
C ASN A 11 38.55 -31.75 -38.60
N THR A 12 39.56 -31.07 -38.07
CA THR A 12 39.42 -29.83 -37.29
C THR A 12 39.05 -28.68 -38.23
N ARG A 13 37.79 -28.26 -38.20
CA ARG A 13 37.33 -27.03 -38.84
C ARG A 13 37.18 -25.92 -37.80
N SER A 14 38.21 -25.09 -37.66
CA SER A 14 38.17 -23.83 -36.91
C SER A 14 37.14 -22.89 -37.54
N GLN A 15 35.99 -22.69 -36.88
CA GLN A 15 35.12 -21.55 -37.17
C GLN A 15 35.54 -20.38 -36.27
N SER A 16 36.08 -19.34 -36.90
CA SER A 16 36.33 -18.04 -36.29
C SER A 16 34.97 -17.38 -36.00
N GLN A 17 34.54 -17.40 -34.75
CA GLN A 17 33.44 -16.57 -34.29
C GLN A 17 33.95 -15.14 -34.13
N LYS A 18 33.53 -14.26 -35.03
CA LYS A 18 33.79 -12.82 -34.97
C LYS A 18 33.03 -12.26 -33.76
N SER A 19 33.76 -11.84 -32.73
CA SER A 19 33.19 -11.21 -31.55
C SER A 19 32.34 -9.99 -31.95
N PRO A 20 31.12 -9.81 -31.37
CA PRO A 20 30.27 -8.66 -31.68
C PRO A 20 31.01 -7.35 -31.44
N SER A 21 30.91 -6.41 -32.40
CA SER A 21 31.47 -5.07 -32.24
C SER A 21 30.76 -4.35 -31.09
N THR A 22 31.49 -3.56 -30.30
CA THR A 22 30.94 -2.74 -29.21
C THR A 22 29.76 -1.87 -29.66
N SER A 23 29.73 -1.47 -30.94
CA SER A 23 28.60 -0.76 -31.56
C SER A 23 27.30 -1.56 -31.57
N ASP A 24 27.38 -2.87 -31.74
CA ASP A 24 26.22 -3.76 -31.85
C ASP A 24 25.65 -4.04 -30.46
N ILE A 25 26.53 -4.23 -29.47
CA ILE A 25 26.16 -4.35 -28.05
C ILE A 25 25.46 -3.07 -27.56
N MET A 26 25.98 -1.89 -27.92
CA MET A 26 25.37 -0.62 -27.51
C MET A 26 24.01 -0.37 -28.17
N LYS A 27 23.81 -0.81 -29.43
CA LYS A 27 22.50 -0.72 -30.09
C LYS A 27 21.46 -1.63 -29.45
N GLU A 28 21.88 -2.83 -29.03
CA GLU A 28 20.99 -3.78 -28.36
C GLU A 28 20.62 -3.31 -26.95
N ILE A 29 21.57 -2.76 -26.18
CA ILE A 29 21.29 -2.13 -24.87
C ILE A 29 20.31 -0.96 -25.03
N ASN A 30 20.47 -0.13 -26.06
CA ASN A 30 19.57 1.00 -26.30
C ASN A 30 18.17 0.54 -26.75
N SER A 31 18.05 -0.54 -27.52
CA SER A 31 16.74 -1.08 -27.91
C SER A 31 16.01 -1.72 -26.72
N LEU A 32 16.73 -2.44 -25.85
CA LEU A 32 16.23 -3.00 -24.60
C LEU A 32 15.80 -1.89 -23.60
N SER A 33 16.59 -0.82 -23.48
CA SER A 33 16.24 0.33 -22.62
C SER A 33 15.01 1.09 -23.14
N THR A 34 14.84 1.20 -24.45
CA THR A 34 13.68 1.88 -25.06
C THR A 34 12.41 1.03 -24.92
N SER A 35 12.52 -0.30 -25.07
CA SER A 35 11.40 -1.24 -24.89
C SER A 35 10.93 -1.33 -23.44
N GLN A 36 11.86 -1.31 -22.47
CA GLN A 36 11.52 -1.26 -21.03
C GLN A 36 10.91 0.09 -20.62
N SER A 37 11.39 1.20 -21.18
CA SER A 37 10.83 2.52 -20.89
C SER A 37 9.39 2.67 -21.42
N SER A 38 9.06 2.01 -22.54
CA SER A 38 7.70 2.03 -23.09
C SER A 38 6.70 1.18 -22.28
N GLN A 39 7.15 0.06 -21.68
CA GLN A 39 6.33 -0.72 -20.74
C GLN A 39 6.12 0.00 -19.40
N PHE A 40 7.07 0.82 -18.95
CA PHE A 40 6.92 1.59 -17.70
C PHE A 40 5.99 2.80 -17.80
N SER A 41 5.79 3.37 -19.00
CA SER A 41 4.78 4.41 -19.24
C SER A 41 3.35 3.88 -19.10
N GLU A 42 3.12 2.60 -19.36
CA GLU A 42 1.80 1.96 -19.30
C GLU A 42 1.34 1.63 -17.86
N LEU A 43 2.26 1.66 -16.89
CA LEU A 43 1.95 1.44 -15.46
C LEU A 43 1.60 2.72 -14.69
N LYS A 44 1.55 3.89 -15.34
CA LYS A 44 1.25 5.18 -14.68
C LYS A 44 -0.25 5.51 -14.57
N THR A 45 -1.13 4.64 -15.05
CA THR A 45 -2.58 4.81 -14.90
C THR A 45 -3.20 3.54 -14.37
N LEU A 46 -2.80 3.10 -13.18
CA LEU A 46 -3.76 2.36 -12.37
C LEU A 46 -4.88 3.36 -12.04
N PRO A 47 -6.13 3.09 -12.44
CA PRO A 47 -7.23 3.93 -12.02
C PRO A 47 -7.19 3.94 -10.50
N ILE A 48 -7.11 5.13 -9.91
CA ILE A 48 -7.48 5.31 -8.52
C ILE A 48 -8.90 4.75 -8.46
N LEU A 49 -9.05 3.53 -7.91
CA LEU A 49 -10.33 2.86 -7.79
C LEU A 49 -11.28 3.91 -7.22
N ASP A 50 -12.33 4.23 -7.97
CA ASP A 50 -13.25 5.26 -7.56
C ASP A 50 -13.69 4.94 -6.13
N ALA A 51 -13.44 5.87 -5.21
CA ALA A 51 -13.38 5.62 -3.77
C ALA A 51 -14.75 5.27 -3.15
N GLN A 52 -15.76 5.18 -4.00
CA GLN A 52 -17.16 5.00 -3.71
C GLN A 52 -17.74 3.99 -4.70
N HIS A 53 -17.90 2.74 -4.28
CA HIS A 53 -18.68 1.76 -5.03
C HIS A 53 -19.85 1.29 -4.17
N THR A 54 -20.92 0.85 -4.81
CA THR A 54 -22.04 0.21 -4.12
C THR A 54 -21.82 -1.30 -4.07
N TYR A 55 -22.26 -1.92 -2.98
CA TYR A 55 -22.27 -3.37 -2.85
C TYR A 55 -23.55 -3.83 -2.14
N TYR A 56 -23.97 -5.05 -2.43
CA TYR A 56 -25.07 -5.70 -1.73
C TYR A 56 -24.62 -6.12 -0.33
N ASP A 57 -25.25 -5.57 0.69
CA ASP A 57 -24.92 -5.89 2.08
C ASP A 57 -25.69 -7.11 2.56
N PHE A 58 -25.16 -8.29 2.26
CA PHE A 58 -25.71 -9.56 2.73
C PHE A 58 -25.65 -9.73 4.25
N LYS A 59 -24.83 -8.96 4.98
CA LYS A 59 -24.70 -9.13 6.43
C LYS A 59 -25.93 -8.64 7.19
N ASN A 60 -26.58 -7.59 6.71
CA ASN A 60 -27.73 -6.97 7.38
C ASN A 60 -29.05 -7.23 6.62
N VAL A 61 -29.11 -8.32 5.85
CA VAL A 61 -30.30 -8.72 5.08
C VAL A 61 -31.37 -9.33 5.98
N ASN A 62 -32.63 -9.03 5.64
CA ASN A 62 -33.77 -9.78 6.15
C ASN A 62 -33.94 -11.06 5.31
N TYR A 63 -33.39 -12.16 5.80
CA TYR A 63 -33.44 -13.45 5.11
C TYR A 63 -34.85 -14.05 5.04
N GLU A 64 -35.72 -13.75 6.00
CA GLU A 64 -37.13 -14.21 5.98
C GLU A 64 -37.86 -13.69 4.74
N ARG A 65 -37.60 -12.43 4.35
CA ARG A 65 -38.18 -11.85 3.13
C ARG A 65 -37.67 -12.55 1.87
N ILE A 66 -36.40 -12.96 1.84
CA ILE A 66 -35.82 -13.72 0.72
C ILE A 66 -36.49 -15.09 0.63
N ILE A 67 -36.59 -15.81 1.74
CA ILE A 67 -37.21 -17.14 1.79
C ILE A 67 -38.65 -17.07 1.30
N HIS A 68 -39.47 -16.18 1.87
CA HIS A 68 -40.85 -15.99 1.44
C HIS A 68 -40.97 -15.63 -0.05
N ARG A 69 -40.04 -14.80 -0.57
CA ARG A 69 -40.02 -14.45 -1.99
C ARG A 69 -39.69 -15.65 -2.87
N LEU A 70 -38.75 -16.50 -2.47
CA LEU A 70 -38.41 -17.71 -3.21
C LEU A 70 -39.52 -18.77 -3.13
N GLU A 71 -40.16 -18.92 -1.97
CA GLU A 71 -41.32 -19.81 -1.79
C GLU A 71 -42.53 -19.38 -2.63
N SER A 72 -42.67 -18.09 -2.93
CA SER A 72 -43.72 -17.59 -3.82
C SER A 72 -43.55 -18.00 -5.30
N ILE A 73 -42.38 -18.54 -5.67
CA ILE A 73 -42.10 -18.98 -7.03
C ILE A 73 -42.57 -20.43 -7.18
N ASP A 74 -43.61 -20.63 -7.99
CA ASP A 74 -44.05 -21.98 -8.35
C ASP A 74 -43.08 -22.61 -9.35
N CYS A 75 -42.08 -23.31 -8.82
CA CYS A 75 -41.04 -23.98 -9.60
C CYS A 75 -41.60 -25.10 -10.49
N TYR A 76 -42.72 -25.73 -10.13
CA TYR A 76 -43.31 -26.80 -10.93
C TYR A 76 -43.80 -26.22 -12.27
N ILE A 77 -44.63 -25.19 -12.21
CA ILE A 77 -45.16 -24.53 -13.42
C ILE A 77 -44.04 -23.80 -14.20
N ALA A 78 -43.11 -23.16 -13.49
CA ALA A 78 -42.07 -22.35 -14.12
C ALA A 78 -41.05 -23.16 -14.92
N LEU A 79 -40.80 -24.41 -14.53
CA LEU A 79 -39.78 -25.27 -15.12
C LEU A 79 -40.34 -26.33 -16.08
N ASP A 80 -41.57 -26.80 -15.89
CA ASP A 80 -42.20 -27.86 -16.70
C ASP A 80 -42.34 -27.51 -18.19
N SER A 81 -42.46 -26.22 -18.50
CA SER A 81 -42.65 -25.71 -19.88
C SER A 81 -41.36 -25.32 -20.62
N ARG A 82 -40.18 -25.50 -20.00
CA ARG A 82 -38.90 -24.92 -20.48
C ARG A 82 -37.85 -25.99 -20.76
N SER A 83 -36.99 -25.71 -21.75
CA SER A 83 -35.74 -26.46 -21.91
C SER A 83 -34.81 -26.23 -20.71
N ALA A 84 -33.83 -27.12 -20.51
CA ALA A 84 -32.87 -27.01 -19.41
C ALA A 84 -32.20 -25.63 -19.33
N ASP A 85 -31.78 -25.07 -20.49
CA ASP A 85 -31.12 -23.76 -20.56
C ASP A 85 -32.08 -22.63 -20.16
N LEU A 86 -33.33 -22.65 -20.66
CA LEU A 86 -34.34 -21.64 -20.34
C LEU A 86 -34.79 -21.69 -18.87
N SER A 87 -34.74 -22.89 -18.28
CA SER A 87 -34.98 -23.14 -16.85
C SER A 87 -33.85 -22.60 -15.98
N ALA A 88 -32.59 -22.83 -16.37
CA ALA A 88 -31.43 -22.29 -15.67
C ALA A 88 -31.42 -20.74 -15.70
N ASP A 89 -31.68 -20.17 -16.87
CA ASP A 89 -31.81 -18.72 -17.05
C ASP A 89 -32.92 -18.11 -16.17
N PHE A 90 -34.06 -18.81 -16.07
CA PHE A 90 -35.17 -18.38 -15.22
C PHE A 90 -34.76 -18.33 -13.75
N LEU A 91 -34.21 -19.44 -13.23
CA LEU A 91 -33.78 -19.52 -11.85
C LEU A 91 -32.72 -18.46 -11.52
N GLN A 92 -31.75 -18.27 -12.42
CA GLN A 92 -30.72 -17.25 -12.26
C GLN A 92 -31.33 -15.84 -12.21
N LYS A 93 -32.27 -15.52 -13.12
CA LYS A 93 -32.97 -14.23 -13.12
C LYS A 93 -33.78 -14.03 -11.84
N SER A 94 -34.56 -15.03 -11.44
CA SER A 94 -35.36 -14.98 -10.20
C SER A 94 -34.50 -14.76 -8.96
N LEU A 95 -33.33 -15.41 -8.87
CA LEU A 95 -32.38 -15.19 -7.77
C LEU A 95 -31.80 -13.79 -7.80
N ILE A 96 -31.37 -13.30 -8.97
CA ILE A 96 -30.82 -11.94 -9.11
C ILE A 96 -31.87 -10.89 -8.75
N ASP A 97 -33.13 -11.07 -9.19
CA ASP A 97 -34.22 -10.14 -8.89
C ASP A 97 -34.57 -10.17 -7.40
N CYS A 98 -34.60 -11.35 -6.79
CA CYS A 98 -34.78 -11.49 -5.35
C CYS A 98 -33.66 -10.78 -4.57
N ILE A 99 -32.40 -10.92 -5.01
CA ILE A 99 -31.26 -10.22 -4.39
C ILE A 99 -31.42 -8.70 -4.54
N ARG A 100 -31.77 -8.22 -5.74
CA ARG A 100 -31.98 -6.79 -6.02
C ARG A 100 -33.09 -6.18 -5.15
N GLU A 101 -34.16 -6.92 -4.92
CA GLU A 101 -35.34 -6.44 -4.19
C GLU A 101 -35.17 -6.52 -2.66
N CYS A 102 -34.49 -7.57 -2.18
CA CYS A 102 -34.43 -7.89 -0.75
C CYS A 102 -33.12 -7.44 -0.10
N VAL A 103 -32.03 -7.29 -0.85
CA VAL A 103 -30.70 -6.96 -0.30
C VAL A 103 -30.43 -5.47 -0.43
N PRO A 104 -30.23 -4.75 0.70
CA PRO A 104 -29.94 -3.34 0.65
C PRO A 104 -28.59 -3.08 -0.04
N LEU A 105 -28.60 -2.07 -0.92
CA LEU A 105 -27.37 -1.53 -1.50
C LEU A 105 -26.71 -0.58 -0.50
N GLN A 106 -25.47 -0.88 -0.12
CA GLN A 106 -24.65 0.00 0.70
C GLN A 106 -23.57 0.69 -0.13
N ASN A 107 -23.31 1.94 0.23
CA ASN A 107 -22.20 2.70 -0.32
C ASN A 107 -20.94 2.37 0.48
N PHE A 108 -19.95 1.76 -0.17
CA PHE A 108 -18.60 1.73 0.37
C PHE A 108 -18.04 3.15 0.30
N ARG A 109 -17.48 3.63 1.42
CA ARG A 109 -16.77 4.90 1.46
C ARG A 109 -15.45 4.69 2.14
N ASN A 110 -14.38 5.07 1.45
CA ASN A 110 -13.06 5.14 2.08
C ASN A 110 -13.11 6.09 3.28
N SER A 111 -12.56 5.64 4.41
CA SER A 111 -12.48 6.50 5.59
C SER A 111 -11.54 7.67 5.28
N THR A 112 -12.02 8.90 5.46
CA THR A 112 -11.16 10.11 5.41
C THR A 112 -10.15 10.12 6.56
N PHE A 113 -10.38 9.32 7.60
CA PHE A 113 -9.46 9.21 8.71
C PHE A 113 -8.25 8.35 8.34
N PRO A 114 -7.04 8.72 8.81
CA PRO A 114 -5.89 7.86 8.72
C PRO A 114 -6.14 6.48 9.35
N ILE A 115 -5.47 5.45 8.83
CA ILE A 115 -5.64 4.04 9.24
C ILE A 115 -5.43 3.83 10.74
N TRP A 116 -4.55 4.60 11.38
CA TRP A 116 -4.25 4.48 12.81
C TRP A 116 -5.35 5.06 13.73
N VAL A 117 -6.35 5.75 13.19
CA VAL A 117 -7.43 6.36 13.97
C VAL A 117 -8.49 5.32 14.30
N SER A 118 -8.57 4.97 15.59
CA SER A 118 -9.57 4.04 16.11
C SER A 118 -11.00 4.62 16.12
N SER A 119 -12.01 3.75 16.15
CA SER A 119 -13.42 4.13 16.32
C SER A 119 -13.66 4.91 17.62
N LYS A 120 -12.97 4.54 18.71
CA LYS A 120 -12.97 5.27 19.99
C LYS A 120 -12.49 6.71 19.80
N LEU A 121 -11.36 6.91 19.12
CA LEU A 121 -10.82 8.24 18.87
C LEU A 121 -11.75 9.07 17.96
N LYS A 122 -12.38 8.45 16.95
CA LYS A 122 -13.41 9.13 16.13
C LYS A 122 -14.57 9.64 17.00
N LYS A 123 -15.10 8.82 17.89
CA LYS A 123 -16.17 9.21 18.83
C LYS A 123 -15.74 10.38 19.72
N LEU A 124 -14.54 10.31 20.30
CA LEU A 124 -13.99 11.40 21.14
C LEU A 124 -13.86 12.72 20.37
N LEU A 125 -13.39 12.69 19.11
CA LEU A 125 -13.28 13.88 18.28
C LEU A 125 -14.63 14.53 18.00
N VAL A 126 -15.67 13.72 17.76
CA VAL A 126 -17.05 14.18 17.56
C VAL A 126 -17.59 14.81 18.85
N MET A 127 -17.48 14.11 19.98
CA MET A 127 -17.91 14.61 21.29
C MET A 127 -17.21 15.93 21.63
N LYS A 128 -15.87 16.00 21.46
CA LYS A 128 -15.09 17.22 21.68
C LYS A 128 -15.63 18.38 20.84
N LYS A 129 -15.95 18.15 19.56
CA LYS A 129 -16.49 19.18 18.66
C LYS A 129 -17.88 19.65 19.12
N GLN A 130 -18.75 18.72 19.52
CA GLN A 130 -20.08 19.01 20.03
C GLN A 130 -20.02 19.81 21.34
N SER A 131 -19.22 19.38 22.31
CA SER A 131 -19.06 20.08 23.58
C SER A 131 -18.43 21.46 23.41
N HIS A 132 -17.48 21.63 22.49
CA HIS A 132 -16.92 22.94 22.19
C HIS A 132 -17.98 23.89 21.63
N LYS A 133 -18.82 23.41 20.70
CA LYS A 133 -19.94 24.19 20.15
C LYS A 133 -20.90 24.60 21.26
N GLN A 134 -21.29 23.66 22.14
CA GLN A 134 -22.20 23.96 23.25
C GLN A 134 -21.61 24.98 24.23
N TYR A 135 -20.33 24.84 24.59
CA TYR A 135 -19.61 25.80 25.42
C TYR A 135 -19.61 27.20 24.77
N LYS A 136 -19.29 27.29 23.47
CA LYS A 136 -19.26 28.57 22.75
C LYS A 136 -20.64 29.23 22.61
N MET A 137 -21.72 28.47 22.58
CA MET A 137 -23.08 29.01 22.40
C MET A 137 -23.73 29.48 23.70
N LEU A 138 -23.55 28.73 24.79
CA LEU A 138 -24.35 28.92 26.01
C LEU A 138 -23.51 29.38 27.21
N ASP A 139 -22.19 29.47 27.03
CA ASP A 139 -21.15 29.72 28.06
C ASP A 139 -21.29 28.82 29.31
N GLY A 140 -20.32 28.88 30.22
CA GLY A 140 -20.43 28.25 31.54
C GLY A 140 -19.37 27.20 31.88
N HIS A 141 -18.97 27.22 33.15
CA HIS A 141 -17.82 26.50 33.69
C HIS A 141 -17.91 24.97 33.54
N ASN A 142 -19.08 24.38 33.81
CA ASN A 142 -19.27 22.92 33.68
C ASN A 142 -19.09 22.45 32.24
N ARG A 143 -19.59 23.20 31.26
CA ARG A 143 -19.45 22.89 29.82
C ARG A 143 -18.01 23.03 29.37
N TYR A 144 -17.31 24.06 29.86
CA TYR A 144 -15.89 24.23 29.62
C TYR A 144 -15.07 23.06 30.20
N SER A 145 -15.37 22.62 31.43
CA SER A 145 -14.70 21.47 32.06
C SER A 145 -14.87 20.19 31.25
N ILE A 146 -16.09 19.89 30.77
CA ILE A 146 -16.36 18.75 29.89
C ILE A 146 -15.55 18.85 28.58
N PHE A 147 -15.57 20.01 27.93
CA PHE A 147 -14.77 20.24 26.72
C PHE A 147 -13.27 20.06 26.98
N TYR A 148 -12.76 20.61 28.08
CA TYR A 148 -11.37 20.50 28.49
C TYR A 148 -10.96 19.04 28.71
N GLN A 149 -11.76 18.25 29.42
CA GLN A 149 -11.53 16.83 29.63
C GLN A 149 -11.53 16.06 28.30
N LEU A 150 -12.51 16.30 27.42
CA LEU A 150 -12.56 15.68 26.10
C LEU A 150 -11.35 16.03 25.23
N ARG A 151 -10.88 17.29 25.30
CA ARG A 151 -9.66 17.73 24.61
C ARG A 151 -8.43 16.98 25.13
N ALA A 152 -8.29 16.85 26.44
CA ALA A 152 -7.19 16.11 27.06
C ALA A 152 -7.22 14.62 26.66
N GLN A 153 -8.37 13.98 26.72
CA GLN A 153 -8.57 12.59 26.28
C GLN A 153 -8.24 12.39 24.80
N CYS A 154 -8.69 13.29 23.92
CA CYS A 154 -8.36 13.24 22.50
C CYS A 154 -6.84 13.31 22.27
N LYS A 155 -6.15 14.21 22.99
CA LYS A 155 -4.69 14.38 22.89
C LYS A 155 -3.97 13.11 23.32
N TYR A 156 -4.34 12.56 24.47
CA TYR A 156 -3.78 11.33 25.00
C TYR A 156 -3.99 10.14 24.04
N GLU A 157 -5.25 9.85 23.69
CA GLU A 157 -5.57 8.71 22.81
C GLU A 157 -4.93 8.85 21.43
N SER A 158 -4.89 10.06 20.85
CA SER A 158 -4.20 10.27 19.57
C SER A 158 -2.72 9.91 19.65
N LYS A 159 -2.02 10.36 20.70
CA LYS A 159 -0.62 10.04 20.92
C LYS A 159 -0.42 8.53 21.09
N CYS A 160 -1.18 7.90 21.98
CA CYS A 160 -1.09 6.46 22.24
C CYS A 160 -1.33 5.62 20.98
N ARG A 161 -2.39 5.92 20.21
CA ARG A 161 -2.72 5.16 18.99
C ARG A 161 -1.67 5.35 17.90
N TYR A 162 -1.17 6.56 17.73
CA TYR A 162 -0.13 6.84 16.74
C TYR A 162 1.20 6.15 17.11
N SER A 163 1.64 6.23 18.37
CA SER A 163 2.83 5.53 18.85
C SER A 163 2.71 4.02 18.70
N HIS A 164 1.57 3.45 19.07
CA HIS A 164 1.31 2.01 18.89
C HIS A 164 1.33 1.61 17.41
N TYR A 165 0.74 2.43 16.54
CA TYR A 165 0.77 2.20 15.10
C TYR A 165 2.21 2.22 14.55
N LEU A 166 3.03 3.21 14.94
CA LEU A 166 4.43 3.28 14.51
C LEU A 166 5.24 2.07 14.98
N ARG A 167 5.10 1.69 16.26
CA ARG A 167 5.77 0.50 16.80
C ARG A 167 5.37 -0.76 16.04
N ASN A 168 4.08 -0.93 15.75
CA ASN A 168 3.61 -2.07 14.98
C ASN A 168 4.13 -2.06 13.54
N LEU A 169 4.25 -0.87 12.93
CA LEU A 169 4.79 -0.72 11.60
C LEU A 169 6.27 -1.10 11.54
N GLN A 170 7.05 -0.70 12.56
CA GLN A 170 8.47 -1.06 12.71
C GLN A 170 8.64 -2.55 12.95
N ASN A 171 7.90 -3.14 13.90
CA ASN A 171 7.99 -4.57 14.21
C ASN A 171 7.61 -5.46 13.00
N ARG A 172 6.71 -4.96 12.14
CA ARG A 172 6.28 -5.68 10.93
C ARG A 172 7.13 -5.36 9.71
N LEU A 173 8.20 -4.57 9.82
CA LEU A 173 9.03 -4.19 8.68
C LEU A 173 9.58 -5.42 7.92
N CYS A 174 10.04 -6.44 8.66
CA CYS A 174 10.58 -7.67 8.07
C CYS A 174 9.49 -8.58 7.45
N VAL A 175 8.26 -8.52 7.96
CA VAL A 175 7.15 -9.39 7.55
C VAL A 175 6.33 -8.76 6.41
N ASP A 176 6.11 -7.44 6.47
CA ASP A 176 5.30 -6.68 5.54
C ASP A 176 5.95 -5.30 5.26
N PRO A 177 7.07 -5.29 4.50
CA PRO A 177 7.77 -4.06 4.14
C PRO A 177 6.90 -3.14 3.27
N LYS A 178 5.92 -3.70 2.53
CA LYS A 178 5.01 -2.92 1.67
C LYS A 178 4.22 -1.90 2.48
N SER A 179 3.70 -2.29 3.65
CA SER A 179 2.96 -1.39 4.55
C SER A 179 3.84 -0.24 5.08
N PHE A 180 5.09 -0.53 5.45
CA PHE A 180 6.04 0.50 5.86
C PHE A 180 6.31 1.50 4.74
N TRP A 181 6.65 1.02 3.55
CA TRP A 181 6.94 1.91 2.43
C TRP A 181 5.70 2.67 1.95
N LYS A 182 4.50 2.10 2.08
CA LYS A 182 3.25 2.84 1.86
C LYS A 182 3.10 4.01 2.82
N PHE A 183 3.41 3.81 4.10
CA PHE A 183 3.42 4.89 5.09
C PHE A 183 4.49 5.95 4.76
N VAL A 184 5.72 5.55 4.46
CA VAL A 184 6.81 6.48 4.09
C VAL A 184 6.42 7.31 2.87
N ARG A 185 5.94 6.69 1.79
CA ARG A 185 5.46 7.41 0.60
C ARG A 185 4.32 8.38 0.92
N SER A 186 3.40 8.01 1.81
CA SER A 186 2.33 8.91 2.23
C SER A 186 2.82 10.17 2.98
N LYS A 187 4.06 10.15 3.47
CA LYS A 187 4.70 11.27 4.16
C LYS A 187 5.67 12.05 3.28
N CYS A 188 6.37 11.37 2.38
CA CYS A 188 7.44 11.96 1.58
C CYS A 188 6.98 12.65 0.28
N GLY A 189 5.68 12.60 -0.08
CA GLY A 189 5.19 13.29 -1.26
C GLY A 189 5.72 12.70 -2.58
N VAL A 190 5.87 13.54 -3.60
CA VAL A 190 6.36 13.13 -4.93
C VAL A 190 7.84 12.78 -4.82
N SER A 191 8.18 11.54 -5.19
CA SER A 191 9.55 11.02 -5.25
C SER A 191 10.29 11.58 -6.46
N THR A 192 10.51 12.90 -6.50
CA THR A 192 11.48 13.47 -7.42
C THR A 192 12.85 13.33 -6.76
N MET A 193 13.85 12.91 -7.52
CA MET A 193 15.22 12.97 -7.04
C MET A 193 15.54 14.43 -6.72
N PRO A 194 16.08 14.75 -5.54
CA PRO A 194 16.51 16.10 -5.25
C PRO A 194 17.60 16.49 -6.24
N ASP A 195 17.50 17.69 -6.83
CA ASP A 195 18.47 18.19 -7.82
C ASP A 195 19.89 18.33 -7.23
N GLU A 196 19.95 18.42 -5.90
CA GLU A 196 21.15 18.64 -5.14
C GLU A 196 21.05 18.00 -3.75
N VAL A 197 22.11 17.32 -3.32
CA VAL A 197 22.24 16.78 -1.96
C VAL A 197 23.57 17.17 -1.34
N HIS A 198 23.56 17.38 -0.02
CA HIS A 198 24.74 17.74 0.77
C HIS A 198 25.08 16.64 1.77
N LEU A 199 26.38 16.41 1.95
CA LEU A 199 26.96 15.55 2.97
C LEU A 199 28.14 16.28 3.61
N GLY A 200 27.90 16.93 4.75
CA GLY A 200 28.86 17.86 5.34
C GLY A 200 29.17 19.01 4.38
N GLU A 201 30.46 19.22 4.08
CA GLU A 201 30.93 20.22 3.10
C GLU A 201 30.81 19.76 1.64
N SER A 202 30.49 18.48 1.41
CA SER A 202 30.39 17.92 0.05
C SER A 202 28.99 18.11 -0.52
N LYS A 203 28.91 18.63 -1.74
CA LYS A 203 27.67 18.83 -2.50
C LYS A 203 27.72 18.01 -3.79
N ALA A 204 26.63 17.32 -4.11
CA ALA A 204 26.48 16.57 -5.34
C ALA A 204 25.19 16.97 -6.07
N SER A 205 25.24 16.97 -7.40
CA SER A 205 24.10 17.22 -8.29
C SER A 205 23.98 16.10 -9.32
N SER A 206 22.74 15.80 -9.72
CA SER A 206 22.36 14.75 -10.68
C SER A 206 23.14 13.45 -10.47
N ASP A 207 24.12 13.18 -11.32
CA ASP A 207 24.79 11.88 -11.47
C ASP A 207 25.75 11.58 -10.31
N GLN A 208 26.24 12.61 -9.63
CA GLN A 208 27.16 12.48 -8.49
C GLN A 208 26.44 12.11 -7.19
N ILE A 209 25.10 12.21 -7.17
CA ILE A 209 24.29 11.98 -5.97
C ILE A 209 24.39 10.52 -5.52
N ALA A 210 24.39 9.57 -6.47
CA ALA A 210 24.59 8.16 -6.18
C ALA A 210 25.94 7.89 -5.49
N SER A 211 27.01 8.53 -5.97
CA SER A 211 28.36 8.41 -5.38
C SER A 211 28.42 8.99 -3.97
N LEU A 212 27.74 10.12 -3.73
CA LEU A 212 27.65 10.74 -2.40
C LEU A 212 26.86 9.86 -1.41
N PHE A 213 25.80 9.19 -1.87
CA PHE A 213 25.10 8.20 -1.07
C PHE A 213 25.97 6.98 -0.78
N ALA A 214 26.71 6.47 -1.77
CA ALA A 214 27.60 5.33 -1.60
C ALA A 214 28.72 5.63 -0.58
N SER A 215 29.32 6.83 -0.62
CA SER A 215 30.33 7.24 0.36
C SER A 215 29.74 7.38 1.77
N HIS A 216 28.54 7.94 1.91
CA HIS A 216 27.85 8.00 3.20
C HIS A 216 27.56 6.62 3.76
N PHE A 217 26.93 5.73 2.97
CA PHE A 217 26.51 4.43 3.46
C PHE A 217 27.69 3.48 3.70
N SER A 218 28.77 3.57 2.91
CA SER A 218 30.00 2.83 3.21
C SER A 218 30.66 3.30 4.50
N SER A 219 30.61 4.59 4.83
CA SER A 219 31.09 5.13 6.11
C SER A 219 30.26 4.61 7.30
N VAL A 220 28.92 4.58 7.15
CA VAL A 220 28.01 4.15 8.22
C VAL A 220 28.02 2.64 8.44
N TYR A 221 28.08 1.85 7.36
CA TYR A 221 27.93 0.38 7.41
C TYR A 221 29.23 -0.39 7.18
N GLY A 222 30.35 0.28 6.91
CA GLY A 222 31.66 -0.35 6.73
C GLY A 222 32.32 -0.81 8.03
N ASP A 223 31.73 -0.47 9.18
CA ASP A 223 32.28 -0.85 10.47
C ASP A 223 31.93 -2.31 10.82
N SER A 224 32.97 -3.15 10.86
CA SER A 224 32.90 -4.58 11.22
C SER A 224 32.27 -4.86 12.60
N ARG A 225 32.13 -3.85 13.47
CA ARG A 225 31.40 -3.98 14.74
C ARG A 225 29.90 -4.24 14.56
N PHE A 226 29.35 -4.01 13.36
CA PHE A 226 27.96 -4.33 13.02
C PHE A 226 27.78 -5.66 12.29
N THR A 227 28.88 -6.33 11.88
CA THR A 227 28.79 -7.56 11.07
C THR A 227 28.88 -8.84 11.89
N TYR A 228 29.24 -8.77 13.18
CA TYR A 228 29.26 -9.93 14.07
C TYR A 228 28.67 -9.60 15.43
N ASN A 229 27.62 -10.35 15.80
CA ASN A 229 26.97 -10.46 17.11
C ASN A 229 26.09 -9.27 17.56
N ASP A 230 24.92 -9.06 16.94
CA ASP A 230 23.68 -8.75 17.70
C ASP A 230 22.42 -8.79 16.82
N LEU A 231 22.00 -10.00 16.40
CA LEU A 231 20.60 -10.25 16.03
C LEU A 231 19.84 -10.87 17.21
N SER A 232 20.29 -10.61 18.44
CA SER A 232 19.56 -11.00 19.64
C SER A 232 18.60 -9.88 20.03
N ASP A 233 17.37 -10.01 19.53
CA ASP A 233 16.14 -9.78 20.30
C ASP A 233 16.01 -8.49 21.15
N GLU A 234 16.52 -7.34 20.70
CA GLU A 234 15.99 -6.05 21.17
C GLU A 234 16.26 -4.93 20.16
N PHE A 235 15.28 -4.62 19.31
CA PHE A 235 15.29 -3.37 18.52
C PHE A 235 15.20 -2.17 19.47
N THR A 236 16.32 -1.80 20.08
CA THR A 236 16.42 -0.59 20.89
C THR A 236 16.42 0.62 19.96
N ASN A 237 15.63 1.63 20.33
CA ASN A 237 15.34 2.83 19.53
C ASN A 237 16.57 3.69 19.17
N ASN A 238 17.78 3.29 19.55
CA ASN A 238 19.01 4.03 19.30
C ASN A 238 19.55 3.82 17.86
N GLN A 239 19.13 2.76 17.17
CA GLN A 239 19.61 2.44 15.81
C GLN A 239 18.98 3.32 14.71
N PHE A 240 17.95 4.11 15.03
CA PHE A 240 17.25 5.00 14.09
C PHE A 240 17.42 6.49 14.42
N SER A 241 18.39 6.85 15.26
CA SER A 241 18.70 8.25 15.61
C SER A 241 19.19 9.08 14.41
N HIS A 242 19.67 8.42 13.35
CA HIS A 242 20.10 9.06 12.09
C HIS A 242 18.95 9.41 11.14
N LEU A 243 17.72 8.94 11.39
CA LEU A 243 16.56 9.44 10.65
C LEU A 243 16.23 10.84 11.19
N PRO A 244 15.99 11.84 10.32
CA PRO A 244 15.67 13.19 10.78
C PRO A 244 14.38 13.15 11.61
N SER A 245 14.53 13.21 12.93
CA SER A 245 13.46 13.43 13.89
C SER A 245 12.96 14.89 13.88
N ASN A 246 13.34 15.67 12.87
CA ASN A 246 13.04 17.08 12.77
C ASN A 246 11.67 17.28 12.14
N LEU A 247 10.62 17.04 12.93
CA LEU A 247 9.37 17.78 12.79
C LEU A 247 9.36 18.94 13.80
N SER A 248 10.33 19.85 13.68
CA SER A 248 10.24 21.16 14.33
C SER A 248 9.26 22.00 13.52
N LYS A 249 7.98 22.00 13.90
CA LYS A 249 7.10 23.10 13.50
C LYS A 249 7.52 24.31 14.31
N SER A 250 8.07 25.31 13.63
CA SER A 250 8.28 26.63 14.21
C SER A 250 6.94 27.15 14.74
N ILE A 251 6.97 27.78 15.91
CA ILE A 251 5.78 28.29 16.60
C ILE A 251 5.28 29.60 15.99
N ASP A 252 5.94 30.09 14.95
CA ASP A 252 5.69 31.40 14.34
C ASP A 252 4.71 31.38 13.14
N GLU A 253 4.15 30.22 12.77
CA GLU A 253 3.12 30.13 11.70
C GLU A 253 1.67 30.16 12.22
N VAL A 254 1.43 30.72 13.42
CA VAL A 254 0.07 31.02 13.89
C VAL A 254 -0.04 32.51 14.17
N LYS A 255 -0.44 33.27 13.14
CA LYS A 255 -1.19 34.51 13.31
C LYS A 255 -2.66 34.23 13.05
#